data_AF-A0A2E2QEU0-F1
#
_entry.id   AF-A0A2E2QEU0-F1
#
_cell.length_a   1.000
_cell.length_b   1.000
_cell.length_c   1.000
_cell.angle_alpha   90.00
_cell.angle_beta   90.00
_cell.angle_gamma   90.00
#
_symmetry.space_group_name_H-M   'P 1'
#
loop_
_entity.id
_entity.type
_entity.pdbx_description
1 polymer ?
#
loop_
_entity_poly.entity_id
_entity_poly.type
_entity_poly.pdbx_seq_one_letter_code
_entity_poly.pdbx_strand_id
1 'polypeptide(L)'
;MTNFEEFQSFNVPKIKKRFMFYMIVGFFIVVILPQMVYNVMPGEKAVIYKRFGGGLQKDKVIDQGFHLKMPWDNKYIYDVRIQEDYEQMEVLDKNGLSIKI
;
A
#
# COMPACT_ATOMS: atom_id res chain seq x y z
N MET A 1 -18.87 -27.13 46.72
CA MET A 1 -19.43 -26.53 45.48
C MET A 1 -19.66 -25.04 45.74
N THR A 2 -18.60 -24.23 45.82
CA THR A 2 -18.74 -22.80 46.22
C THR A 2 -17.59 -21.92 45.72
N ASN A 3 -17.05 -22.11 44.50
CA ASN A 3 -15.93 -21.27 44.02
C ASN A 3 -16.01 -20.92 42.51
N PHE A 4 -17.20 -20.90 41.91
CA PHE A 4 -17.36 -20.59 40.47
C PHE A 4 -18.14 -19.30 40.18
N GLU A 5 -18.81 -18.69 41.16
CA GLU A 5 -19.60 -17.46 40.93
C GLU A 5 -18.82 -16.16 41.17
N GLU A 6 -17.68 -16.20 41.85
CA GLU A 6 -16.94 -15.00 42.26
C GLU A 6 -16.16 -14.34 41.10
N PHE A 7 -15.94 -15.06 39.99
CA PHE A 7 -15.29 -14.52 38.78
C PHE A 7 -16.22 -13.64 37.92
N GLN A 8 -17.52 -13.57 38.22
CA GLN A 8 -18.52 -12.91 37.36
C GLN A 8 -18.71 -11.41 37.60
N SER A 9 -18.07 -10.80 38.61
CA SER A 9 -18.31 -9.38 38.94
C SER A 9 -17.04 -8.56 39.15
N PHE A 10 -16.06 -8.66 38.25
CA PHE A 10 -15.04 -7.62 38.16
C PHE A 10 -15.68 -6.34 37.57
N ASN A 11 -16.28 -5.54 38.44
CA ASN A 11 -16.88 -4.25 38.14
C ASN A 11 -15.76 -3.23 37.84
N VAL A 12 -15.21 -3.28 36.62
CA VAL A 12 -14.26 -2.27 36.17
C VAL A 12 -15.01 -0.94 36.11
N PRO A 13 -14.61 0.10 36.88
CA PRO A 13 -15.31 1.37 36.88
C PRO A 13 -15.40 1.90 35.44
N LYS A 14 -16.58 2.40 35.05
CA LYS A 14 -16.90 2.80 33.66
C LYS A 14 -15.85 3.74 33.05
N ILE A 15 -15.18 4.55 33.89
CA ILE A 15 -14.08 5.45 33.52
C ILE A 15 -12.83 4.67 33.04
N LYS A 16 -12.48 3.57 33.69
CA LYS A 16 -11.34 2.71 33.32
C LYS A 16 -11.64 1.91 32.05
N LYS A 17 -12.90 1.49 31.82
CA LYS A 17 -13.30 0.85 30.55
C LYS A 17 -13.20 1.81 29.36
N ARG A 18 -13.65 3.06 29.52
CA ARG A 18 -13.52 4.11 28.50
C ARG A 18 -12.05 4.41 28.20
N PHE A 19 -11.24 4.58 29.23
CA PHE A 19 -9.81 4.82 29.08
C PHE A 19 -9.11 3.67 28.33
N MET A 20 -9.41 2.42 28.70
CA MET A 20 -8.91 1.23 28.00
C MET A 20 -9.30 1.23 26.52
N PHE A 21 -10.55 1.57 26.21
CA PHE A 21 -11.04 1.66 24.83
C PHE A 21 -10.28 2.73 24.02
N TYR A 22 -10.08 3.93 24.57
CA TYR A 22 -9.32 4.97 23.88
C TYR A 22 -7.85 4.60 23.67
N MET A 23 -7.23 3.92 24.64
CA MET A 23 -5.87 3.41 24.49
C MET A 23 -5.75 2.40 23.35
N ILE A 24 -6.70 1.47 23.25
CA ILE A 24 -6.73 0.47 22.17
C ILE A 24 -6.93 1.16 20.82
N VAL A 25 -7.92 2.05 20.69
CA VAL A 25 -8.17 2.78 19.44
C VAL A 25 -6.98 3.65 19.05
N GLY A 26 -6.40 4.37 20.02
CA GLY A 26 -5.21 5.20 19.79
C GLY A 26 -4.02 4.39 19.31
N PHE A 27 -3.78 3.21 19.89
CA PHE A 27 -2.73 2.29 19.46
C PHE A 27 -2.91 1.89 17.98
N PHE A 28 -4.12 1.48 17.58
CA PHE A 28 -4.39 1.13 16.18
C PHE A 28 -4.17 2.31 15.23
N ILE A 29 -4.59 3.52 15.61
CA ILE A 29 -4.37 4.72 14.77
C ILE A 29 -2.87 4.96 14.57
N VAL A 30 -2.07 4.90 15.64
CA VAL A 30 -0.62 5.14 15.57
C VAL A 30 0.08 4.10 14.69
N VAL A 31 -0.34 2.83 14.75
CA VAL A 31 0.22 1.76 13.91
C VAL A 31 -0.13 1.94 12.43
N ILE A 32 -1.33 2.44 12.14
CA ILE A 32 -1.87 2.52 10.77
C ILE A 32 -1.41 3.78 10.02
N LEU A 33 -1.21 4.90 10.72
CA LEU A 33 -0.84 6.19 10.13
C LEU A 33 0.38 6.12 9.18
N PRO A 34 1.50 5.46 9.52
CA PRO A 34 2.66 5.37 8.62
C PRO A 34 2.36 4.65 7.30
N GLN A 35 1.41 3.70 7.29
CA GLN A 35 1.07 2.93 6.10
C GLN A 35 0.23 3.73 5.08
N MET A 36 -0.35 4.85 5.52
CA MET A 36 -1.20 5.69 4.69
C MET A 36 -0.40 6.69 3.86
N VAL A 37 0.80 7.05 4.30
CA VAL A 37 1.64 8.06 3.68
C VAL A 37 2.58 7.41 2.66
N TYR A 38 2.71 8.01 1.47
CA TYR A 38 3.70 7.61 0.49
C TYR A 38 4.13 8.77 -0.41
N ASN A 39 5.35 8.66 -0.94
CA ASN A 39 5.90 9.60 -1.89
C ASN A 39 6.02 8.94 -3.26
N VAL A 40 5.82 9.75 -4.30
CA VAL A 40 6.05 9.40 -5.70
C VAL A 40 7.22 10.26 -6.17
N MET A 41 8.31 9.63 -6.64
CA MET A 41 9.53 10.34 -6.99
C MET A 41 9.39 11.04 -8.36
N PRO A 42 10.25 12.03 -8.67
CA PRO A 42 10.27 12.65 -9.98
C PRO A 42 10.53 11.61 -11.09
N GLY A 43 9.75 11.68 -12.17
CA GLY A 43 9.81 10.69 -13.26
C GLY A 43 9.00 9.42 -12.99
N GLU A 44 8.32 9.31 -11.85
CA GLU A 44 7.39 8.23 -11.54
C GLU A 44 5.94 8.71 -11.56
N LYS A 45 5.02 7.77 -11.82
CA LYS A 45 3.58 7.95 -11.62
C LYS A 45 3.02 6.78 -10.82
N ALA A 46 2.02 7.06 -9.98
CA ALA A 46 1.39 6.05 -9.16
C ALA A 46 -0.07 5.79 -9.55
N VAL A 47 -0.52 4.57 -9.31
CA VAL A 47 -1.90 4.12 -9.49
C VAL A 47 -2.34 3.39 -8.22
N ILE A 48 -3.59 3.63 -7.79
CA ILE A 48 -4.13 3.04 -6.57
C ILE A 48 -5.09 1.89 -6.91
N TYR A 49 -4.91 0.78 -6.22
CA TYR A 49 -5.86 -0.32 -6.19
C TYR A 49 -6.69 -0.25 -4.91
N LYS A 50 -7.99 -0.03 -5.09
CA LYS A 50 -8.97 0.02 -4.01
C LYS A 50 -9.43 -1.38 -3.65
N ARG A 51 -9.06 -1.84 -2.45
CA ARG A 51 -9.27 -3.24 -2.05
C ARG A 51 -10.74 -3.61 -1.87
N PHE A 52 -11.61 -2.67 -1.48
CA PHE A 52 -12.99 -2.94 -1.08
C PHE A 52 -14.07 -2.24 -1.92
N GLY A 53 -13.75 -1.59 -3.05
CA GLY A 53 -14.77 -0.78 -3.71
C GLY A 53 -14.42 -0.21 -5.09
N GLY A 54 -13.76 -0.98 -5.95
CA GLY A 54 -13.55 -0.56 -7.33
C GLY A 54 -12.32 -1.15 -8.03
N GLY A 55 -11.47 -1.90 -7.33
CA GLY A 55 -10.29 -2.51 -7.93
C GLY A 55 -9.26 -1.45 -8.36
N LEU A 56 -8.62 -1.66 -9.51
CA LEU A 56 -7.59 -0.73 -10.02
C LEU A 56 -8.25 0.56 -10.52
N GLN A 57 -7.88 1.70 -9.94
CA GLN A 57 -8.33 3.00 -10.44
C GLN A 57 -7.57 3.37 -11.71
N LYS A 58 -8.10 2.97 -12.87
CA LYS A 58 -7.48 3.27 -14.17
C LYS A 58 -7.59 4.74 -14.57
N ASP A 59 -8.66 5.41 -14.15
CA ASP A 59 -8.95 6.79 -14.57
C ASP A 59 -8.18 7.85 -13.78
N LYS A 60 -7.48 7.44 -12.71
CA LYS A 60 -6.76 8.35 -11.82
C LYS A 60 -5.30 7.95 -11.70
N VAL A 61 -4.45 8.69 -12.41
CA VAL A 61 -3.00 8.61 -12.28
C VAL A 61 -2.54 9.70 -11.33
N ILE A 62 -1.66 9.33 -10.40
CA ILE A 62 -1.11 10.21 -9.38
C ILE A 62 0.28 10.63 -9.82
N ASP A 63 0.50 11.94 -9.93
CA ASP A 63 1.79 12.53 -10.28
C ASP A 63 2.76 12.54 -9.09
N GLN A 64 4.00 12.95 -9.34
CA GLN A 64 5.04 13.09 -8.31
C GLN A 64 4.61 13.94 -7.10
N GLY A 65 5.15 13.63 -5.93
CA GLY A 65 4.88 14.36 -4.69
C GLY A 65 4.44 13.49 -3.51
N PHE A 66 3.93 14.15 -2.48
CA PHE A 66 3.47 13.53 -1.23
C PHE A 66 1.98 13.22 -1.30
N HIS A 67 1.61 11.96 -1.04
CA HIS A 67 0.23 11.49 -1.17
C HIS A 67 -0.21 10.63 0.02
N LEU A 68 -1.52 10.63 0.24
CA LEU A 68 -2.18 9.79 1.24
C LEU A 68 -3.05 8.74 0.55
N LYS A 69 -2.98 7.49 1.03
CA LYS A 69 -3.88 6.40 0.66
C LYS A 69 -4.58 5.85 1.89
N MET A 70 -5.67 5.16 1.68
CA MET A 70 -6.28 4.37 2.74
C MET A 70 -5.34 3.21 3.14
N PRO A 71 -5.39 2.76 4.40
CA PRO A 71 -4.41 1.79 4.89
C PRO A 71 -4.58 0.40 4.27
N TRP A 72 -5.78 0.05 3.81
CA TRP A 72 -6.08 -1.20 3.12
C TRP A 72 -5.83 -1.17 1.60
N ASP A 73 -5.60 0.01 1.02
CA ASP A 73 -5.38 0.16 -0.42
C ASP A 73 -3.92 -0.09 -0.79
N ASN A 74 -3.70 -0.62 -2.00
CA ASN A 74 -2.35 -0.85 -2.53
C ASN A 74 -1.97 0.26 -3.50
N LYS A 75 -0.69 0.65 -3.50
CA LYS A 75 -0.11 1.57 -4.47
C LYS A 75 0.80 0.82 -5.43
N TYR A 76 0.77 1.19 -6.70
CA TYR A 76 1.70 0.73 -7.72
C TYR A 76 2.37 1.95 -8.33
N ILE A 77 3.70 1.96 -8.36
CA ILE A 77 4.50 3.07 -8.86
C ILE A 77 5.20 2.59 -10.13
N TYR A 78 5.13 3.39 -11.18
CA TYR A 78 5.71 3.10 -12.48
C TYR A 78 6.65 4.24 -12.87
N ASP A 79 7.82 3.88 -13.41
CA ASP A 79 8.70 4.83 -14.06
C ASP A 79 8.11 5.21 -15.42
N VAL A 80 7.93 6.51 -15.65
CA VAL A 80 7.40 7.05 -16.91
C VAL A 80 8.48 7.76 -17.74
N ARG A 81 9.75 7.64 -17.35
CA ARG A 81 10.88 8.15 -18.13
C ARG A 81 11.09 7.29 -19.37
N ILE A 82 11.69 7.91 -20.39
CA ILE A 82 12.11 7.20 -21.60
C ILE A 82 13.22 6.23 -21.20
N GLN A 83 12.98 4.95 -21.45
CA GLN A 83 13.96 3.89 -21.27
C GLN A 83 14.47 3.49 -22.65
N GLU A 84 15.76 3.70 -22.90
CA GLU A 84 16.42 3.19 -24.09
C GLU A 84 16.92 1.78 -23.78
N ASP A 85 16.28 0.78 -24.39
CA ASP A 85 16.79 -0.58 -24.38
C ASP A 85 17.49 -0.84 -25.71
N TYR A 86 18.78 -1.15 -25.64
CA TYR A 86 19.57 -1.47 -26.82
C TYR A 86 19.50 -2.97 -27.05
N GLU A 87 18.45 -3.41 -27.74
CA GLU A 87 18.38 -4.80 -28.19
C GLU A 87 19.37 -5.03 -29.35
N GLN A 88 20.28 -6.00 -29.18
CA GLN A 88 21.15 -6.46 -30.26
C GLN A 88 20.30 -7.19 -31.29
N MET A 89 20.07 -6.55 -32.43
CA MET A 89 19.31 -7.14 -33.52
C MET A 89 20.23 -8.07 -34.31
N GLU A 90 20.01 -9.38 -34.21
CA GLU A 90 20.64 -10.36 -35.10
C GLU A 90 19.83 -10.42 -36.40
N VAL A 91 20.28 -9.66 -37.39
CA VAL A 91 19.66 -9.69 -38.73
C VAL A 91 20.36 -10.75 -39.58
N LEU A 92 19.55 -11.56 -40.27
CA LEU A 92 20.05 -12.52 -41.25
C LEU A 92 20.26 -11.81 -42.59
N ASP A 93 21.50 -11.80 -43.08
CA ASP A 93 21.80 -11.29 -44.43
C ASP A 93 21.18 -12.20 -45.50
N LYS A 94 20.99 -11.67 -46.71
CA LYS A 94 20.44 -12.39 -47.87
C LYS A 94 21.24 -13.66 -48.22
N ASN A 95 22.48 -13.74 -47.75
CA ASN A 95 23.39 -14.87 -47.90
C ASN A 95 23.32 -15.89 -46.74
N GLY A 96 22.43 -15.72 -45.77
CA GLY A 96 22.26 -16.62 -44.62
C GLY A 96 23.27 -16.42 -43.49
N LEU A 97 24.04 -15.33 -43.51
CA LEU A 97 25.02 -15.01 -42.48
C LEU A 97 24.38 -14.09 -41.42
N SER A 98 24.53 -14.45 -40.15
CA SER A 98 24.10 -13.61 -39.02
C SER A 98 25.00 -12.39 -38.86
N ILE A 99 24.43 -11.19 -38.88
CA ILE A 99 25.14 -9.95 -38.56
C ILE A 99 24.59 -9.42 -37.24
N LYS A 100 25.48 -9.18 -36.26
CA LYS A 100 25.16 -8.58 -34.97
C LYS A 100 25.44 -7.08 -35.04
N ILE A 101 24.48 -6.26 -34.63
CA ILE A 101 24.57 -4.79 -34.59
C ILE A 101 24.19 -4.32 -33.18
#